data_AF-A0A1G7V5A7-F1
#
_entry.id   AF-A0A1G7V5A7-F1
#
_cell.length_a   1.000
_cell.length_b   1.000
_cell.length_c   1.000
_cell.angle_alpha   90.00
_cell.angle_beta   90.00
_cell.angle_gamma   90.00
#
_symmetry.space_group_name_H-M   'P 1'
#
loop_
_entity.id
_entity.type
_entity.pdbx_description
1 polymer ?
#
loop_
_entity_poly.entity_id
_entity_poly.type
_entity_poly.pdbx_seq_one_letter_code
_entity_poly.pdbx_strand_id
1 'polypeptide(L)' 'MIDTKKQALYTVFIVIGSLLIIYDLTGENENVYLKVGGLLLLMIGLYNSTKQWAKDNPKDDQDTPEDEQ' A
#
# COMPACT_ATOMS: atom_id res chain seq x y z
N MET A 1 16.73 -7.85 -3.07
CA MET A 1 17.32 -6.52 -2.81
C MET A 1 16.16 -5.54 -2.63
N ILE A 2 16.08 -4.84 -1.49
CA ILE A 2 14.93 -3.98 -1.15
C ILE A 2 14.84 -2.82 -2.14
N ASP A 3 13.69 -2.71 -2.80
CA ASP A 3 13.46 -1.73 -3.86
C ASP A 3 12.88 -0.42 -3.26
N THR A 4 13.76 0.31 -2.57
CA THR A 4 13.44 1.47 -1.71
C THR A 4 12.68 2.58 -2.46
N LYS A 5 12.95 2.78 -3.75
CA LYS A 5 12.27 3.79 -4.57
C LYS A 5 10.78 3.51 -4.71
N LYS A 6 10.41 2.24 -4.89
CA LYS A 6 9.00 1.82 -4.99
C LYS A 6 8.29 1.96 -3.64
N GLN A 7 8.97 1.61 -2.54
CA GLN A 7 8.42 1.78 -1.20
C GLN A 7 8.10 3.26 -0.93
N ALA A 8 9.05 4.17 -1.23
CA ALA A 8 8.85 5.61 -1.09
C ALA A 8 7.65 6.12 -1.91
N LEU A 9 7.48 5.66 -3.15
CA LEU A 9 6.34 6.02 -3.99
C LEU A 9 5.01 5.57 -3.37
N TYR A 10 4.93 4.33 -2.89
CA TYR A 10 3.70 3.83 -2.27
C TYR A 10 3.41 4.53 -0.93
N THR A 11 4.43 4.86 -0.15
CA THR A 11 4.28 5.69 1.06
C THR A 11 3.71 7.07 0.71
N VAL A 12 4.18 7.71 -0.36
CA VAL A 12 3.64 8.99 -0.83
C VAL A 12 2.16 8.87 -1.19
N PHE A 13 1.74 7.80 -1.88
CA PHE A 13 0.32 7.57 -2.17
C PHE A 13 -0.52 7.40 -0.90
N ILE A 14 -0.02 6.68 0.11
CA ILE A 14 -0.71 6.53 1.40
C ILE A 14 -0.85 7.89 2.10
N VAL A 15 0.22 8.68 2.16
CA VAL A 15 0.21 10.00 2.80
C VAL A 15 -0.76 10.95 2.08
N ILE A 16 -0.68 11.06 0.75
CA ILE A 16 -1.58 11.92 -0.02
C ILE A 16 -3.03 11.45 0.10
N GLY A 17 -3.30 10.15 -0.06
CA GLY A 17 -4.65 9.60 0.09
C GLY A 17 -5.24 9.87 1.47
N SER A 18 -4.44 9.71 2.53
CA SER A 18 -4.85 10.00 3.91
C SER A 18 -5.17 11.49 4.09
N LEU A 19 -4.31 12.38 3.59
CA LEU A 19 -4.51 13.82 3.66
C LEU A 19 -5.79 14.27 2.94
N LEU A 20 -6.09 13.69 1.77
CA LEU A 20 -7.32 13.99 1.03
C LEU A 20 -8.58 13.59 1.81
N ILE A 21 -8.56 12.41 2.46
CA ILE A 21 -9.68 11.94 3.27
C ILE A 21 -9.84 12.82 4.53
N ILE A 22 -8.75 13.12 5.23
CA ILE A 22 -8.77 13.99 6.42
C ILE A 22 -9.25 15.40 6.06
N TYR A 23 -8.80 15.94 4.94
CA TYR A 23 -9.24 17.24 4.44
C TYR A 23 -10.75 17.27 4.20
N ASP A 24 -11.30 16.24 3.55
CA ASP A 24 -12.74 16.15 3.31
C ASP A 24 -13.55 15.93 4.59
N LEU A 25 -13.02 15.17 5.56
CA LEU A 25 -13.67 14.93 6.86
C LEU A 25 -13.70 16.16 7.77
N THR A 26 -12.78 17.10 7.59
CA THR A 26 -12.64 18.29 8.44
C THR A 26 -13.23 19.57 7.82
N GLY A 27 -13.52 19.55 6.51
CA GLY A 27 -14.15 20.67 5.82
C GLY A 27 -15.66 20.71 6.00
N GLU A 28 -16.25 21.91 5.94
CA GLU A 28 -17.70 22.11 5.98
C GLU A 28 -18.40 21.67 4.67
N ASN A 29 -17.64 21.53 3.59
CA ASN A 29 -18.16 21.13 2.28
C ASN A 29 -17.70 19.70 1.97
N GLU A 30 -18.57 18.73 2.23
CA GLU A 30 -18.32 17.35 1.84
C GLU A 30 -18.29 17.20 0.33
N ASN A 31 -17.19 16.67 -0.21
CA ASN A 31 -17.05 16.34 -1.61
C ASN A 31 -16.84 14.83 -1.76
N VAL A 32 -17.91 14.13 -2.13
CA VAL A 32 -17.92 12.67 -2.29
C VAL A 32 -16.81 12.19 -3.23
N TYR A 33 -16.49 12.96 -4.28
CA TYR A 33 -15.41 12.61 -5.21
C TYR A 33 -14.02 12.71 -4.57
N LEU A 34 -13.79 13.67 -3.68
CA LEU A 34 -12.55 13.76 -2.90
C LEU A 34 -12.41 12.59 -1.92
N LYS A 35 -13.49 12.26 -1.19
CA LYS A 35 -13.54 11.09 -0.29
C LYS A 35 -13.21 9.78 -1.03
N VAL A 36 -13.92 9.51 -2.13
CA VAL A 36 -13.73 8.27 -2.91
C VAL A 36 -12.36 8.26 -3.59
N GLY A 37 -11.92 9.39 -4.16
CA GLY A 37 -10.61 9.50 -4.80
C GLY A 37 -9.46 9.29 -3.81
N GLY A 38 -9.55 9.92 -2.63
CA GLY A 38 -8.60 9.73 -1.54
C GLY A 38 -8.55 8.29 -1.04
N LEU A 39 -9.72 7.65 -0.89
CA LEU A 39 -9.81 6.24 -0.51
C LEU A 39 -9.16 5.31 -1.55
N LEU A 40 -9.46 5.49 -2.83
CA LEU A 40 -8.87 4.67 -3.90
C LEU A 40 -7.35 4.85 -3.95
N LEU A 41 -6.85 6.08 -3.85
CA LEU A 41 -5.42 6.37 -3.82
C LEU A 41 -4.73 5.70 -2.61
N LEU A 42 -5.37 5.78 -1.44
CA LEU A 42 -4.90 5.14 -0.21
C LEU A 42 -4.86 3.61 -0.37
N MET A 43 -5.92 3.00 -0.91
CA MET A 43 -5.96 1.56 -1.19
C MET A 43 -4.87 1.12 -2.16
N ILE A 44 -4.61 1.89 -3.22
CA ILE A 44 -3.53 1.61 -4.18
C ILE A 44 -2.17 1.65 -3.48
N GLY A 45 -1.92 2.67 -2.65
CA GLY A 45 -0.68 2.78 -1.89
C GLY A 45 -0.47 1.62 -0.92
N LEU A 46 -1.49 1.30 -0.11
CA LEU A 46 -1.45 0.19 0.85
C LEU A 46 -1.26 -1.16 0.15
N TYR A 47 -2.07 -1.48 -0.86
CA TYR A 47 -1.99 -2.76 -1.57
C TYR A 47 -0.60 -2.99 -2.15
N ASN A 48 -0.05 -1.99 -2.85
CA ASN A 48 1.26 -2.13 -3.47
C ASN A 48 2.40 -2.14 -2.45
N SER A 49 2.30 -1.38 -1.36
CA SER A 49 3.26 -1.43 -0.26
C SER A 49 3.32 -2.82 0.37
N THR A 50 2.16 -3.39 0.72
CA THR A 50 2.06 -4.74 1.30
C THR A 50 2.53 -5.82 0.32
N LYS A 51 2.13 -5.73 -0.95
CA LYS A 51 2.59 -6.65 -2.00
C LYS A 51 4.11 -6.58 -2.19
N GLN A 52 4.68 -5.37 -2.15
CA GLN A 52 6.11 -5.19 -2.22
C GLN A 52 6.81 -5.79 -1.01
N TRP A 53 6.30 -5.56 0.20
CA TRP A 53 6.85 -6.14 1.42
C TRP A 53 6.87 -7.67 1.35
N ALA A 54 5.79 -8.30 0.90
CA ALA A 54 5.71 -9.76 0.75
C ALA A 54 6.72 -10.30 -0.29
N LYS A 55 6.99 -9.55 -1.36
CA LYS A 55 7.98 -9.91 -2.38
C LYS A 55 9.42 -9.70 -1.87
N ASP A 56 9.66 -8.65 -1.10
CA ASP A 56 10.99 -8.34 -0.56
C ASP A 56 11.34 -9.22 0.67
N ASN A 57 10.33 -9.86 1.28
CA ASN A 57 10.44 -10.77 2.42
C ASN A 57 9.69 -12.08 2.09
N PRO A 58 10.21 -12.91 1.17
CA PRO A 58 9.64 -14.24 0.94
C PRO A 58 9.64 -15.02 2.25
N LYS A 59 8.58 -15.79 2.51
CA LYS A 59 8.62 -16.78 3.58
C LYS A 59 9.67 -17.81 3.19
N ASP A 60 10.51 -18.22 4.13
CA ASP A 60 11.36 -19.41 3.98
C ASP A 60 10.43 -20.64 3.94
N ASP A 61 9.85 -20.91 2.77
CA ASP A 61 9.36 -22.25 2.44
C ASP A 61 10.58 -23.05 1.93
N GLN A 62 11.59 -23.19 2.80
CA GLN A 62 12.70 -24.15 2.65
C GLN A 62 12.34 -25.52 3.24
N ASP A 63 11.05 -25.84 3.38
CA ASP A 63 10.61 -27.22 3.44
C ASP A 63 10.49 -27.74 2.00
N THR A 64 11.65 -27.99 1.38
CA THR A 64 11.70 -29.07 0.39
C THR A 64 11.69 -30.36 1.22
N PRO A 65 10.65 -31.20 1.20
CA PRO A 65 10.87 -32.59 1.53
C PRO A 65 11.78 -33.13 0.44
N GLU A 66 13.06 -33.28 0.76
CA GLU A 66 13.91 -34.29 0.14
C GLU A 66 13.31 -35.65 0.50
N ASP A 67 12.26 -36.06 -0.23
CA ASP A 67 11.72 -37.41 -0.23
C ASP A 67 11.23 -37.68 -1.67
N GLU A 68 11.59 -38.70 -2.43
CA GLU A 68 12.57 -39.78 -2.39
C GLU A 68 12.74 -40.19 -3.88
N GLN A 69 13.73 -41.03 -4.15
CA GLN A 69 14.19 -41.52 -5.46
C GLN A 69 13.12 -42.13 -6.37
#